data_AF-A0A060CEJ8-F1
#
_entry.id   AF-A0A060CEJ8-F1
#
_cell.length_a   1.000
_cell.length_b   1.000
_cell.length_c   1.000
_cell.angle_alpha   90.00
_cell.angle_beta   90.00
_cell.angle_gamma   90.00
#
_symmetry.space_group_name_H-M   'P 1'
#
loop_
_entity.id
_entity.type
_entity.pdbx_description
1 polymer ?
#
loop_
_entity_poly.entity_id
_entity_poly.type
_entity_poly.pdbx_seq_one_letter_code
_entity_poly.pdbx_strand_id
1 'polypeptide(L)'
;MHWGHAVSTDMVHWRDMPVALAPDAVWDAGGCYSGSAVDDDGRLVLMYTGHTDTVETQNIAVSDDGVTFAKIPGNPVIPSPPAGNSIDFRDPKVWRHDGRWYVVLGGSDTSNDARALIYRS
;
A
#
# COMPACT_ATOMS: atom_id res chain seq x y z
N MET A 1 -0.56 -7.33 -11.53
CA MET A 1 -1.03 -7.87 -10.24
C MET A 1 -2.15 -7.00 -9.69
N HIS A 2 -3.15 -7.56 -8.99
CA HIS A 2 -4.29 -6.84 -8.40
C HIS A 2 -4.63 -7.42 -7.02
N TRP A 3 -5.40 -6.69 -6.21
CA TRP A 3 -5.89 -7.17 -4.92
C TRP A 3 -7.28 -7.79 -5.07
N GLY A 4 -7.34 -9.12 -4.89
CA GLY A 4 -8.60 -9.80 -4.63
C GLY A 4 -9.18 -9.39 -3.28
N HIS A 5 -10.48 -9.60 -3.09
CA HIS A 5 -11.17 -9.18 -1.89
C HIS A 5 -12.20 -10.23 -1.49
N ALA A 6 -12.18 -10.62 -0.22
CA ALA A 6 -13.17 -11.47 0.39
C ALA A 6 -13.44 -10.98 1.81
N VAL A 7 -14.66 -11.19 2.29
CA VAL A 7 -15.08 -10.80 3.64
C VAL A 7 -15.62 -11.99 4.41
N SER A 8 -15.45 -11.96 5.73
CA SER A 8 -15.96 -12.97 6.66
C SER A 8 -16.34 -12.31 7.98
N THR A 9 -17.36 -12.87 8.64
CA THR A 9 -17.78 -12.48 9.99
C THR A 9 -17.14 -13.35 11.07
N ASP A 10 -16.51 -14.46 10.70
CA ASP A 10 -15.96 -15.46 11.62
C ASP A 10 -14.53 -15.91 11.28
N MET A 11 -13.92 -15.32 10.26
CA MET A 11 -12.59 -15.65 9.74
C MET A 11 -12.46 -17.06 9.14
N VAL A 12 -13.57 -17.78 8.95
CA VAL A 12 -13.62 -19.16 8.45
C VAL A 12 -14.44 -19.25 7.17
N HIS A 13 -15.65 -18.69 7.15
CA HIS A 13 -16.54 -18.71 6.00
C HIS A 13 -16.43 -17.39 5.24
N TRP A 14 -15.96 -17.46 4.00
CA TRP A 14 -15.64 -16.30 3.19
C TRP A 14 -16.62 -16.13 2.04
N ARG A 15 -16.92 -14.87 1.74
CA ARG A 15 -17.66 -14.47 0.53
C ARG A 15 -16.76 -13.61 -0.34
N ASP A 16 -16.64 -14.01 -1.60
CA ASP A 16 -15.92 -13.21 -2.60
C ASP A 16 -16.60 -11.86 -2.81
N MET A 17 -15.76 -10.84 -2.95
CA MET A 17 -16.15 -9.48 -3.27
C MET A 17 -15.54 -9.09 -4.62
N PRO A 18 -16.04 -8.02 -5.26
CA PRO A 18 -15.36 -7.44 -6.41
C PRO A 18 -13.90 -7.12 -6.11
N VAL A 19 -13.05 -7.11 -7.15
CA VAL A 19 -11.64 -6.71 -7.04
C VAL A 19 -11.53 -5.35 -6.36
N ALA A 20 -10.74 -5.28 -5.28
CA ALA A 20 -10.61 -4.06 -4.49
C ALA A 20 -9.68 -3.04 -5.16
N LEU A 21 -8.53 -3.48 -5.67
CA LEU A 21 -7.55 -2.63 -6.34
C LEU A 21 -7.00 -3.31 -7.58
N ALA A 22 -7.07 -2.62 -8.72
CA ALA A 22 -6.44 -3.04 -9.96
C ALA A 22 -5.52 -1.93 -10.50
N PRO A 23 -4.52 -2.26 -11.34
CA PRO A 23 -3.76 -1.28 -12.10
C PRO A 23 -4.68 -0.43 -12.97
N ASP A 24 -4.62 0.88 -12.77
CA ASP A 24 -5.37 1.85 -13.57
C ASP A 24 -4.64 3.20 -13.72
N ALA A 25 -3.41 3.29 -13.19
CA ALA A 25 -2.61 4.50 -13.19
C ALA A 25 -1.17 4.20 -13.63
N VAL A 26 -0.45 5.26 -14.03
CA VAL A 26 0.91 5.13 -14.57
C VAL A 26 1.91 4.57 -13.55
N TRP A 27 1.72 4.86 -12.26
CA TRP A 27 2.61 4.42 -11.17
C TRP A 27 2.39 2.98 -10.72
N ASP A 28 1.29 2.33 -11.16
CA ASP A 28 1.00 0.93 -10.86
C ASP A 28 0.72 0.09 -12.10
N ALA A 29 1.15 0.56 -13.27
CA ALA A 29 0.94 -0.12 -14.55
C ALA A 29 1.49 -1.57 -14.58
N GLY A 30 2.53 -1.86 -13.80
CA GLY A 30 3.07 -3.23 -13.61
C GLY A 30 2.34 -4.03 -12.52
N GLY A 31 1.61 -3.37 -11.62
CA GLY A 31 0.79 -4.03 -10.60
C GLY A 31 0.54 -3.19 -9.34
N CYS A 32 -0.58 -3.48 -8.68
CA CYS A 32 -0.80 -3.13 -7.29
C CYS A 32 -0.19 -4.26 -6.43
N TYR A 33 0.99 -4.00 -5.86
CA TYR A 33 1.72 -4.93 -5.00
C TYR A 33 1.21 -4.85 -3.56
N SER A 34 1.81 -5.60 -2.64
CA SER A 34 1.36 -5.71 -1.25
C SER A 34 1.37 -4.38 -0.50
N GLY A 35 0.72 -4.41 0.66
CA GLY A 35 0.49 -3.24 1.50
C GLY A 35 -0.35 -3.58 2.71
N SER A 36 -1.02 -2.58 3.29
CA SER A 36 -1.84 -2.74 4.47
C SER A 36 -3.08 -1.85 4.46
N ALA A 37 -4.05 -2.21 5.29
CA ALA A 37 -5.28 -1.48 5.52
C ALA A 37 -5.31 -0.92 6.94
N VAL A 38 -5.87 0.27 7.11
CA VAL A 38 -6.21 0.88 8.40
C VAL A 38 -7.61 1.48 8.34
N ASP A 39 -8.25 1.60 9.51
CA ASP A 39 -9.45 2.43 9.68
C ASP A 39 -9.01 3.83 10.12
N ASP A 40 -9.49 4.85 9.41
CA ASP A 40 -9.33 6.26 9.75
C ASP A 40 -10.72 6.87 9.96
N ASP A 41 -11.18 6.82 11.20
CA ASP A 41 -12.48 7.35 11.64
C ASP A 41 -13.66 6.80 10.81
N GLY A 42 -13.69 5.48 10.57
CA GLY A 42 -14.72 4.78 9.81
C GLY A 42 -14.49 4.72 8.29
N ARG A 43 -13.41 5.34 7.80
CA ARG A 43 -12.98 5.23 6.40
C ARG A 43 -11.88 4.18 6.28
N LEU A 44 -12.05 3.20 5.39
CA LEU A 44 -10.97 2.26 5.11
C LEU A 44 -9.94 2.90 4.20
N VAL A 45 -8.68 2.86 4.64
CA VAL A 45 -7.53 3.39 3.91
C VAL A 45 -6.58 2.24 3.62
N LEU A 46 -6.32 2.00 2.33
CA LEU A 46 -5.31 1.08 1.84
C LEU A 46 -4.06 1.88 1.47
N MET A 47 -2.92 1.51 2.04
CA MET A 47 -1.61 1.93 1.51
C MET A 47 -0.98 0.73 0.80
N TYR A 48 -0.54 0.92 -0.43
CA TYR A 48 -0.03 -0.17 -1.29
C TYR A 48 1.19 0.27 -2.10
N THR A 49 1.97 -0.71 -2.53
CA THR A 49 3.08 -0.48 -3.45
C THR A 49 2.56 -0.45 -4.89
N GLY A 50 2.75 0.66 -5.60
CA GLY A 50 2.58 0.73 -7.05
C GLY A 50 3.87 0.32 -7.73
N HIS A 51 3.79 -0.68 -8.61
CA HIS A 51 4.95 -1.21 -9.32
C HIS A 51 4.88 -0.85 -10.80
N THR A 52 6.03 -0.44 -11.34
CA THR A 52 6.33 -0.35 -12.78
C THR A 52 7.59 -1.17 -13.06
N ASP A 53 7.97 -1.36 -14.31
CA ASP A 53 9.18 -2.13 -14.67
C ASP A 53 10.47 -1.61 -14.01
N THR A 54 10.49 -0.35 -13.57
CA THR A 54 11.70 0.34 -13.10
C THR A 54 11.55 1.10 -11.80
N VAL A 55 10.36 1.17 -11.19
CA VAL A 55 10.11 1.94 -9.97
C VAL A 55 9.03 1.29 -9.11
N GLU A 56 9.28 1.25 -7.80
CA GLU A 56 8.27 1.01 -6.75
C GLU A 56 7.92 2.33 -6.06
N THR A 57 6.62 2.61 -5.89
CA THR A 57 6.08 3.83 -5.25
C THR A 57 5.07 3.47 -4.19
N GLN A 58 4.83 4.33 -3.20
CA GLN A 58 3.79 4.09 -2.19
C GLN A 58 2.57 4.98 -2.45
N ASN A 59 1.40 4.34 -2.48
CA ASN A 59 0.15 4.92 -2.94
C ASN A 59 -0.96 4.67 -1.93
N ILE A 60 -2.00 5.50 -1.95
CA ILE A 60 -3.18 5.39 -1.10
C ILE A 60 -4.45 5.22 -1.93
N ALA A 61 -5.31 4.30 -1.50
CA ALA A 61 -6.70 4.21 -1.94
C ALA A 61 -7.63 4.18 -0.73
N VAL A 62 -8.84 4.73 -0.88
CA VAL A 62 -9.80 4.91 0.22
C VAL A 62 -11.16 4.35 -0.15
N SER A 63 -11.89 3.86 0.84
CA SER A 63 -13.24 3.34 0.67
C SER A 63 -14.12 3.74 1.85
N ASP A 64 -15.35 4.16 1.53
CA ASP A 64 -16.38 4.51 2.50
C ASP A 64 -17.41 3.37 2.68
N ASP A 65 -17.46 2.40 1.75
CA ASP A 65 -18.36 1.24 1.77
C ASP A 65 -17.63 -0.09 2.05
N GLY A 66 -16.30 -0.04 2.09
CA GLY A 66 -15.42 -1.19 2.23
C GLY A 66 -15.38 -2.13 1.02
N VAL A 67 -16.00 -1.77 -0.10
CA VAL A 67 -16.10 -2.59 -1.31
C VAL A 67 -15.41 -1.91 -2.48
N THR A 68 -15.68 -0.63 -2.68
CA THR A 68 -15.15 0.17 -3.77
C THR A 68 -14.05 1.07 -3.24
N PHE A 69 -12.84 0.94 -3.79
CA PHE A 69 -11.69 1.73 -3.39
C PHE A 69 -11.29 2.72 -4.49
N ALA A 70 -11.17 3.99 -4.11
CA ALA A 70 -10.73 5.05 -5.00
C ALA A 70 -9.30 5.48 -4.66
N LYS A 71 -8.40 5.47 -5.65
CA LYS A 71 -7.05 6.04 -5.51
C LYS A 71 -7.14 7.55 -5.31
N ILE A 72 -6.38 8.08 -4.37
CA ILE A 72 -6.41 9.52 -4.10
C ILE A 72 -5.69 10.31 -5.21
N PRO A 73 -6.09 11.57 -5.51
CA PRO A 73 -5.41 12.39 -6.51
C PRO A 73 -3.95 12.73 -6.21
N GLY A 74 -3.54 12.64 -4.93
CA GLY A 74 -2.18 12.96 -4.48
C GLY A 74 -1.17 11.81 -4.61
N ASN A 75 -1.54 10.71 -5.27
CA ASN A 75 -0.62 9.60 -5.49
C ASN A 75 0.44 9.90 -6.54
N PRO A 76 1.65 9.30 -6.43
CA PRO A 76 2.14 8.54 -5.27
C PRO A 76 2.47 9.44 -4.06
N VAL A 77 2.13 8.99 -2.85
CA VAL A 77 2.39 9.74 -1.60
C VAL A 77 3.83 9.60 -1.10
N ILE A 78 4.51 8.51 -1.47
CA ILE A 78 5.97 8.38 -1.33
C ILE A 78 6.52 7.95 -2.70
N PRO A 79 7.00 8.89 -3.52
CA PRO A 79 7.30 8.65 -4.94
C PRO A 79 8.63 7.93 -5.17
N SER A 80 9.51 7.86 -4.18
CA SER A 80 10.84 7.28 -4.34
C SER A 80 11.41 6.80 -3.00
N PRO A 81 12.30 5.80 -3.03
CA PRO A 81 13.07 5.42 -1.85
C PRO A 81 14.00 6.57 -1.39
N PRO A 82 14.49 6.54 -0.14
CA PRO A 82 15.43 7.53 0.37
C PRO A 82 16.83 7.30 -0.23
N ALA A 83 17.70 8.31 -0.13
CA ALA A 83 19.07 8.21 -0.62
C ALA A 83 19.81 7.00 -0.02
N GLY A 84 20.52 6.27 -0.88
CA GLY A 84 21.30 5.08 -0.49
C GLY A 84 20.47 3.80 -0.32
N ASN A 85 19.20 3.80 -0.72
CA ASN A 85 18.37 2.60 -0.86
C ASN A 85 18.32 2.19 -2.35
N SER A 86 18.16 0.90 -2.61
CA SER A 86 17.93 0.35 -3.94
C SER A 86 16.49 0.62 -4.40
N ILE A 87 16.10 0.01 -5.52
CA ILE A 87 14.72 -0.01 -5.99
C ILE A 87 13.80 -0.84 -5.08
N ASP A 88 14.33 -1.79 -4.30
CA ASP A 88 13.52 -2.53 -3.33
C ASP A 88 12.98 -1.55 -2.28
N PHE A 89 11.68 -1.27 -2.40
CA PHE A 89 11.01 -0.21 -1.66
C PHE A 89 9.49 -0.49 -1.68
N ARG A 90 9.03 -1.35 -0.77
CA ARG A 90 7.68 -1.93 -0.88
C ARG A 90 7.09 -2.38 0.45
N ASP A 91 5.88 -2.90 0.35
CA ASP A 91 5.10 -3.57 1.39
C ASP A 91 4.79 -2.68 2.60
N PRO A 92 4.13 -1.51 2.39
CA PRO A 92 3.84 -0.56 3.45
C PRO A 92 2.96 -1.19 4.53
N LYS A 93 3.48 -1.27 5.75
CA LYS A 93 2.71 -1.58 6.95
C LYS A 93 2.45 -0.29 7.73
N VAL A 94 1.20 0.17 7.70
CA VAL A 94 0.75 1.42 8.33
C VAL A 94 0.16 1.14 9.70
N TRP A 95 0.40 2.03 10.66
CA TRP A 95 -0.29 2.06 11.95
C TRP A 95 -0.33 3.47 12.54
N ARG A 96 -1.24 3.68 13.51
CA ARG A 96 -1.33 4.92 14.29
C ARG A 96 -0.79 4.69 15.69
N HIS A 97 0.04 5.59 16.17
CA HIS A 97 0.59 5.57 17.53
C HIS A 97 0.76 7.00 18.04
N ASP A 98 0.31 7.28 19.27
CA ASP A 98 0.40 8.61 19.91
C ASP A 98 -0.04 9.78 19.02
N GLY A 99 -1.18 9.60 18.34
CA GLY A 99 -1.77 10.63 17.48
C GLY A 99 -1.04 10.87 16.15
N ARG A 100 -0.10 10.01 15.77
CA ARG A 100 0.65 10.09 14.51
C ARG A 100 0.53 8.82 13.69
N TRP A 101 0.58 8.98 12.37
CA TRP A 101 0.69 7.87 11.44
C TRP A 101 2.14 7.49 11.24
N TYR A 102 2.37 6.19 11.17
CA TYR A 102 3.66 5.58 10.88
C TYR A 102 3.49 4.57 9.76
N VAL A 103 4.55 4.42 8.97
CA VAL A 103 4.66 3.33 8.02
C VAL A 103 6.06 2.76 8.08
N VAL A 104 6.14 1.43 8.03
CA VAL A 104 7.39 0.70 7.79
C VAL A 104 7.32 0.06 6.41
N LEU A 105 8.42 0.16 5.67
CA LEU A 105 8.61 -0.40 4.34
C LEU A 105 9.79 -1.36 4.37
N GLY A 106 9.66 -2.46 3.62
CA GLY A 106 10.79 -3.30 3.28
C GLY A 106 11.64 -2.63 2.21
N GLY A 107 12.95 -2.74 2.33
CA GLY A 107 13.87 -2.33 1.28
C GLY A 107 15.24 -2.96 1.41
N SER A 108 16.14 -2.56 0.53
CA SER A 108 17.55 -2.95 0.56
C SER A 108 18.41 -1.76 0.16
N ASP A 109 19.69 -1.79 0.49
CA ASP A 109 20.64 -0.82 -0.05
C ASP A 109 21.28 -1.25 -1.36
N THR A 110 22.15 -0.40 -1.91
CA THR A 110 22.82 -0.70 -3.18
C THR A 110 23.81 -1.86 -3.10
N SER A 111 24.09 -2.37 -1.89
CA SER A 111 24.88 -3.59 -1.65
C SER A 111 23.99 -4.81 -1.38
N ASN A 112 22.67 -4.68 -1.50
CA ASN A 112 21.63 -5.66 -1.18
C ASN A 112 21.51 -6.02 0.30
N ASP A 113 21.98 -5.17 1.21
CA ASP A 113 21.72 -5.36 2.65
C ASP A 113 20.29 -4.92 2.98
N ALA A 114 19.55 -5.78 3.68
CA ALA A 114 18.14 -5.56 4.00
C ALA A 114 17.95 -4.35 4.93
N ARG A 115 16.89 -3.58 4.68
CA ARG A 115 16.51 -2.39 5.46
C ARG A 115 15.02 -2.42 5.80
N ALA A 116 14.72 -1.88 6.98
CA ALA A 116 13.37 -1.46 7.36
C ALA A 116 13.36 0.07 7.39
N LEU A 117 12.57 0.68 6.50
CA LEU A 117 12.49 2.14 6.38
C LEU A 117 11.26 2.62 7.14
N ILE A 118 11.41 3.57 8.06
CA ILE A 118 10.30 4.11 8.85
C ILE A 118 10.03 5.56 8.44
N TYR A 119 8.77 5.87 8.16
CA TYR A 119 8.26 7.22 7.90
C TYR A 119 7.16 7.56 8.90
N ARG A 120 6.87 8.85 9.06
CA ARG A 120 5.74 9.34 9.84
C ARG A 120 5.10 10.57 9.17
N SER A 121 3.82 10.81 9.45
CA SER A 121 3.12 12.07 9.14
C SER A 121 3.54 13.22 10.06
#